data_AF-A0A140LCB5-F1
#
_entry.id   AF-A0A140LCB5-F1
#
_cell.length_a   1.000
_cell.length_b   1.000
_cell.length_c   1.000
_cell.angle_alpha   90.00
_cell.angle_beta   90.00
_cell.angle_gamma   90.00
#
_symmetry.space_group_name_H-M   'P 1'
#
loop_
_entity.id
_entity.type
_entity.pdbx_description
1 polymer ?
#
loop_
_entity_poly.entity_id
_entity_poly.type
_entity_poly.pdbx_seq_one_letter_code
_entity_poly.pdbx_strand_id
1 'polypeptide(L)'
;MGKPIILEDLDFGKDRLDTSKNFNRMASNFPFAKMVEAVGRRAVKEGVSFKLVPARHTSTIGYWKYMERYAVLVHCAAALSIGRRVMGFKERITKELKQLVAQIKQNLTCKVDPYTPREGRGMTRRVRACLRWLEGKLLLHNGLAQWQQEAYYSVWHDLKKLVLSLR
;
A
#
# COMPACT_ATOMS: atom_id res chain seq x y z
N MET A 1 24.48 8.30 -18.74
CA MET A 1 23.01 8.17 -18.71
C MET A 1 22.53 8.33 -17.27
N GLY A 2 21.77 9.39 -16.96
CA GLY A 2 21.26 9.63 -15.60
C GLY A 2 20.09 8.72 -15.24
N LYS A 3 19.89 8.45 -13.94
CA LYS A 3 18.70 7.72 -13.45
C LYS A 3 17.47 8.63 -13.57
N PRO A 4 16.30 8.13 -14.06
CA PRO A 4 15.10 8.95 -14.17
C PRO A 4 14.55 9.35 -12.80
N ILE A 5 13.93 10.51 -12.73
CA ILE A 5 13.11 10.94 -11.59
C ILE A 5 11.71 10.37 -11.77
N ILE A 6 11.20 9.72 -10.73
CA ILE A 6 9.90 9.06 -10.74
C ILE A 6 9.06 9.61 -9.60
N LEU A 7 7.84 10.01 -9.90
CA LEU A 7 6.85 10.43 -8.91
C LEU A 7 5.56 9.63 -9.09
N GLU A 8 4.82 9.50 -7.99
CA GLU A 8 3.46 8.96 -8.05
C GLU A 8 2.53 9.95 -8.76
N ASP A 9 1.57 9.42 -9.50
CA ASP A 9 0.45 10.16 -10.03
C ASP A 9 -0.64 10.19 -8.97
N LEU A 10 -0.55 11.19 -8.08
CA LEU A 10 -1.53 11.46 -7.03
C LEU A 10 -2.48 12.56 -7.46
N ASP A 11 -3.75 12.35 -7.18
CA ASP A 11 -4.80 13.32 -7.43
C ASP A 11 -5.52 13.65 -6.11
N PHE A 12 -5.48 14.93 -5.74
CA PHE A 12 -6.10 15.48 -4.53
C PHE A 12 -7.31 16.36 -4.86
N GLY A 13 -7.92 16.21 -6.04
CA GLY A 13 -9.15 16.91 -6.42
C GLY A 13 -10.27 16.72 -5.40
N LYS A 14 -11.03 17.80 -5.14
CA LYS A 14 -12.06 17.88 -4.09
C LYS A 14 -13.13 16.78 -4.21
N ASP A 15 -13.41 16.32 -5.42
CA ASP A 15 -14.50 15.37 -5.72
C ASP A 15 -14.10 13.90 -5.53
N ARG A 16 -12.82 13.62 -5.25
CA ARG A 16 -12.28 12.24 -5.17
C ARG A 16 -11.92 11.78 -3.76
N LEU A 17 -12.01 12.68 -2.78
CA LEU A 17 -11.66 12.42 -1.38
C LEU A 17 -12.93 12.40 -0.52
N ASP A 18 -13.65 11.28 -0.56
CA ASP A 18 -14.73 11.02 0.41
C ASP A 18 -14.10 10.58 1.74
N THR A 19 -13.55 11.55 2.46
CA THR A 19 -12.84 11.37 3.73
C THR A 19 -13.25 12.49 4.70
N SER A 20 -12.69 12.48 5.92
CA SER A 20 -13.00 13.46 6.95
C SER A 20 -12.72 14.91 6.49
N LYS A 21 -13.50 15.86 7.00
CA LYS A 21 -13.34 17.31 6.75
C LYS A 21 -11.90 17.80 6.98
N ASN A 22 -11.22 17.27 7.99
CA ASN A 22 -9.84 17.62 8.31
C ASN A 22 -8.86 17.13 7.24
N PHE A 23 -9.02 15.89 6.76
CA PHE A 23 -8.21 15.36 5.68
C PHE A 23 -8.45 16.13 4.38
N ASN A 24 -9.70 16.44 4.06
CA ASN A 24 -10.04 17.18 2.84
C ASN A 24 -9.42 18.58 2.85
N ARG A 25 -9.42 19.27 4.00
CA ARG A 25 -8.73 20.56 4.18
C ARG A 25 -7.21 20.44 4.00
N MET A 26 -6.59 19.40 4.57
CA MET A 26 -5.16 19.15 4.42
C MET A 26 -4.81 18.86 2.95
N ALA A 27 -5.57 17.99 2.29
CA ALA A 27 -5.37 17.59 0.90
C ALA A 27 -5.57 18.76 -0.07
N SER A 28 -6.60 19.60 0.14
CA SER A 28 -6.82 20.78 -0.69
C SER A 28 -5.70 21.82 -0.58
N ASN A 29 -5.03 21.86 0.58
CA ASN A 29 -3.91 22.78 0.82
C ASN A 29 -2.57 22.23 0.33
N PHE A 30 -2.50 20.95 -0.07
CA PHE A 30 -1.27 20.32 -0.52
C PHE A 30 -1.00 20.66 -2.01
N PRO A 31 0.06 21.43 -2.33
CA PRO A 31 0.29 21.95 -3.69
C PRO A 31 0.95 20.91 -4.61
N PHE A 32 0.40 19.70 -4.67
CA PHE A 32 1.02 18.57 -5.37
C PHE A 32 1.24 18.83 -6.85
N ALA A 33 0.22 19.33 -7.57
CA ALA A 33 0.31 19.61 -8.99
C ALA A 33 1.42 20.63 -9.31
N LYS A 34 1.53 21.70 -8.50
CA LYS A 34 2.57 22.72 -8.65
C LYS A 34 3.97 22.14 -8.39
N MET A 35 4.10 21.28 -7.39
CA MET A 35 5.35 20.58 -7.08
C MET A 35 5.77 19.66 -8.24
N VAL A 36 4.86 18.84 -8.76
CA VAL A 36 5.11 17.95 -9.90
C VAL A 36 5.53 18.74 -11.13
N GLU A 37 4.86 19.85 -11.42
CA GLU A 37 5.19 20.74 -12.55
C GLU A 37 6.59 21.36 -12.39
N ALA A 38 6.93 21.85 -11.19
CA ALA A 38 8.23 22.43 -10.90
C ALA A 38 9.36 21.38 -11.04
N VAL A 39 9.16 20.16 -10.52
CA VAL A 39 10.11 19.05 -10.68
C VAL A 39 10.27 18.67 -12.14
N GLY A 40 9.16 18.56 -12.90
CA GLY A 40 9.17 18.25 -14.32
C GLY A 40 9.95 19.29 -15.14
N ARG A 41 9.67 20.60 -14.92
CA ARG A 41 10.42 21.69 -15.56
C ARG A 41 11.92 21.63 -15.27
N ARG A 42 12.29 21.36 -14.01
CA ARG A 42 13.69 21.24 -13.64
C ARG A 42 14.35 20.03 -14.28
N ALA A 43 13.67 18.89 -14.32
CA ALA A 43 14.17 17.68 -14.93
C ALA A 43 14.48 17.89 -16.43
N VAL A 44 13.57 18.55 -17.16
CA VAL A 44 13.79 18.92 -18.58
C VAL A 44 15.02 19.82 -18.74
N LYS A 45 15.14 20.86 -17.89
CA LYS A 45 16.29 21.78 -17.94
C LYS A 45 17.63 21.07 -17.71
N GLU A 46 17.66 20.08 -16.82
CA GLU A 46 18.86 19.31 -16.46
C GLU A 46 19.08 18.08 -17.37
N GLY A 47 18.23 17.85 -18.38
CA GLY A 47 18.32 16.68 -19.26
C GLY A 47 18.04 15.34 -18.55
N VAL A 48 17.29 15.36 -17.46
CA VAL A 48 16.91 14.17 -16.68
C VAL A 48 15.50 13.72 -17.07
N SER A 49 15.33 12.43 -17.37
CA SER A 49 14.02 11.86 -17.66
C SER A 49 13.11 11.94 -16.43
N PHE A 50 11.86 12.37 -16.63
CA PHE A 50 10.83 12.45 -15.61
C PHE A 50 9.62 11.60 -15.99
N LYS A 51 9.08 10.80 -15.04
CA LYS A 51 7.91 9.94 -15.28
C LYS A 51 6.98 9.88 -14.08
N LEU A 52 5.68 9.95 -14.35
CA LEU A 52 4.62 9.67 -13.38
C LEU A 52 4.21 8.19 -13.44
N VAL A 53 3.90 7.62 -12.27
CA VAL A 53 3.38 6.24 -12.16
C VAL A 53 2.13 6.14 -11.32
N PRO A 54 1.25 5.16 -11.57
CA PRO A 54 0.10 4.93 -10.71
C PRO A 54 0.52 4.77 -9.24
N ALA A 55 -0.10 5.54 -8.34
CA ALA A 55 0.19 5.53 -6.89
C ALA A 55 -0.36 4.30 -6.14
N ARG A 56 -0.96 3.33 -6.86
CA ARG A 56 -1.71 2.24 -6.27
C ARG A 56 -0.86 1.40 -5.32
N HIS A 57 -1.28 1.36 -4.05
CA HIS A 57 -0.76 0.49 -2.99
C HIS A 57 0.73 0.61 -2.64
N THR A 58 1.46 1.59 -3.18
CA THR A 58 2.92 1.74 -3.02
C THR A 58 3.36 1.77 -1.56
N SER A 59 2.67 2.56 -0.72
CA SER A 59 2.91 2.64 0.73
C SER A 59 2.58 1.33 1.45
N THR A 60 1.56 0.61 1.01
CA THR A 60 1.16 -0.66 1.60
C THR A 60 2.14 -1.78 1.24
N ILE A 61 2.55 -1.84 -0.02
CA ILE A 61 3.60 -2.74 -0.51
C ILE A 61 4.90 -2.46 0.24
N GLY A 62 5.29 -1.18 0.34
CA GLY A 62 6.46 -0.74 1.08
C GLY A 62 6.44 -1.20 2.54
N TYR A 63 5.33 -0.93 3.24
CA TYR A 63 5.13 -1.35 4.63
C TYR A 63 5.31 -2.86 4.82
N TRP A 64 4.60 -3.67 4.02
CA TRP A 64 4.58 -5.12 4.22
C TRP A 64 5.81 -5.86 3.71
N LYS A 65 6.53 -5.33 2.71
CA LYS A 65 7.66 -6.06 2.08
C LYS A 65 9.03 -5.52 2.45
N TYR A 66 9.14 -4.21 2.66
CA TYR A 66 10.43 -3.53 2.58
C TYR A 66 10.80 -2.77 3.84
N MET A 67 9.81 -2.28 4.59
CA MET A 67 10.05 -1.50 5.81
C MET A 67 10.86 -2.30 6.85
N GLU A 68 10.37 -3.47 7.24
CA GLU A 68 11.06 -4.34 8.20
C GLU A 68 12.31 -4.98 7.60
N ARG A 69 12.21 -5.49 6.36
CA ARG A 69 13.33 -6.17 5.67
C ARG A 69 14.58 -5.31 5.54
N TYR A 70 14.41 -4.01 5.26
CA TYR A 70 15.53 -3.09 5.06
C TYR A 70 15.74 -2.13 6.22
N ALA A 71 14.97 -2.24 7.31
CA ALA A 71 14.99 -1.32 8.45
C ALA A 71 14.90 0.16 8.01
N VAL A 72 14.00 0.44 7.06
CA VAL A 72 13.78 1.80 6.52
C VAL A 72 12.40 2.31 6.86
N LEU A 73 12.24 3.64 6.84
CA LEU A 73 10.93 4.27 7.00
C LEU A 73 9.99 3.91 5.85
N VAL A 74 8.69 3.94 6.12
CA VAL A 74 7.64 3.58 5.14
C VAL A 74 7.72 4.39 3.84
N HIS A 75 8.12 5.66 3.90
CA HIS A 75 8.27 6.51 2.72
C HIS A 75 9.43 6.06 1.82
N CYS A 76 10.55 5.63 2.40
CA CYS A 76 11.67 5.05 1.65
C CYS A 76 11.28 3.70 1.02
N ALA A 77 10.53 2.89 1.77
CA ALA A 77 10.00 1.62 1.27
C ALA A 77 8.98 1.81 0.14
N ALA A 78 8.15 2.86 0.20
CA ALA A 78 7.25 3.25 -0.87
C ALA A 78 8.03 3.70 -2.12
N ALA A 79 9.09 4.51 -1.95
CA ALA A 79 9.99 4.92 -3.02
C ALA A 79 10.65 3.72 -3.73
N LEU A 80 11.06 2.70 -2.98
CA LEU A 80 11.55 1.45 -3.55
C LEU A 80 10.47 0.75 -4.40
N SER A 81 9.23 0.70 -3.91
CA SER A 81 8.10 0.10 -4.64
C SER A 81 7.80 0.84 -5.95
N ILE A 82 7.89 2.17 -5.95
CA ILE A 82 7.76 3.03 -7.14
C ILE A 82 8.86 2.72 -8.17
N GLY A 83 10.12 2.66 -7.72
CA GLY A 83 11.25 2.36 -8.60
C GLY A 83 11.11 0.98 -9.27
N ARG A 84 10.72 -0.02 -8.48
CA ARG A 84 10.45 -1.37 -8.99
C ARG A 84 9.32 -1.40 -10.01
N ARG A 85 8.25 -0.64 -9.78
CA ARG A 85 7.11 -0.52 -10.71
C ARG A 85 7.54 0.05 -12.06
N VAL A 86 8.38 1.08 -12.10
CA VAL A 86 8.90 1.64 -13.37
C VAL A 86 9.80 0.65 -14.11
N MET A 87 10.57 -0.16 -13.38
CA MET A 87 11.40 -1.22 -13.95
C MET A 87 10.57 -2.43 -14.45
N GLY A 88 9.24 -2.41 -14.33
CA GLY A 88 8.37 -3.49 -14.80
C GLY A 88 8.30 -4.70 -13.86
N PHE A 89 8.76 -4.57 -12.62
CA PHE A 89 8.66 -5.66 -11.65
C PHE A 89 7.23 -5.79 -11.12
N LYS A 90 6.72 -7.03 -11.16
CA LYS A 90 5.47 -7.41 -10.49
C LYS A 90 5.69 -7.52 -8.98
N GLU A 91 4.76 -6.94 -8.21
CA GLU A 91 4.78 -7.01 -6.76
C GLU A 91 4.19 -8.34 -6.27
N ARG A 92 5.04 -9.37 -6.28
CA ARG A 92 4.73 -10.70 -5.80
C ARG A 92 4.65 -10.76 -4.26
N ILE A 93 3.73 -11.59 -3.78
CA ILE A 93 3.61 -12.02 -2.39
C ILE A 93 4.69 -13.06 -2.10
N THR A 94 5.56 -12.77 -1.13
CA THR A 94 6.64 -13.67 -0.72
C THR A 94 6.16 -14.73 0.27
N LYS A 95 6.95 -15.77 0.52
CA LYS A 95 6.62 -16.81 1.51
C LYS A 95 6.57 -16.22 2.92
N GLU A 96 7.53 -15.36 3.24
CA GLU A 96 7.60 -14.64 4.50
C GLU A 96 6.33 -13.83 4.77
N LEU A 97 5.79 -13.12 3.77
CA LEU A 97 4.55 -12.36 3.93
C LEU A 97 3.34 -13.26 4.21
N LYS A 98 3.27 -14.44 3.58
CA LYS A 98 2.21 -15.43 3.87
C LYS A 98 2.32 -15.95 5.30
N GLN A 99 3.54 -16.23 5.77
CA GLN A 99 3.81 -16.68 7.13
C GLN A 99 3.42 -15.60 8.15
N LEU A 100 3.77 -14.34 7.89
CA LEU A 100 3.40 -13.22 8.76
C LEU A 100 1.88 -13.08 8.90
N VAL A 101 1.13 -13.17 7.79
CA VAL A 101 -0.34 -13.15 7.84
C VAL A 101 -0.90 -14.34 8.62
N ALA A 102 -0.32 -15.53 8.46
CA ALA A 102 -0.72 -16.72 9.23
C ALA A 102 -0.43 -16.56 10.74
N GLN A 103 0.71 -16.00 11.11
CA GLN A 103 1.06 -15.68 12.50
C GLN A 103 0.09 -14.65 13.10
N ILE A 104 -0.26 -13.59 12.35
CA ILE A 104 -1.27 -12.62 12.78
C ILE A 104 -2.61 -13.32 13.05
N LYS A 105 -3.05 -14.21 12.16
CA LYS A 105 -4.29 -14.99 12.35
C LYS A 105 -4.23 -15.86 13.60
N GLN A 106 -3.12 -16.56 13.83
CA GLN A 106 -2.93 -17.39 15.03
C GLN A 106 -2.95 -16.54 16.30
N ASN A 107 -2.19 -15.45 16.35
CA ASN A 107 -2.13 -14.54 17.49
C ASN A 107 -3.50 -13.92 17.82
N LEU A 108 -4.29 -13.56 16.81
CA LEU A 108 -5.65 -13.08 16.99
C LEU A 108 -6.60 -14.17 17.51
N THR A 109 -6.37 -15.43 17.13
CA THR A 109 -7.16 -16.57 17.60
C THR A 109 -6.85 -16.89 19.06
N CYS A 110 -5.56 -16.90 19.45
CA CYS A 110 -5.14 -17.13 20.83
C CYS A 110 -5.59 -16.03 21.81
N LYS A 111 -5.81 -14.80 21.32
CA LYS A 111 -6.35 -13.69 22.13
C LYS A 111 -7.86 -13.78 22.37
N VAL A 112 -8.57 -14.69 21.69
CA VAL A 112 -9.99 -14.95 21.91
C VAL A 112 -10.11 -16.05 22.96
N ASP A 113 -10.58 -15.70 24.16
CA ASP A 113 -10.90 -16.67 25.20
C ASP A 113 -12.12 -17.51 24.75
N PRO A 114 -12.03 -18.86 24.77
CA PRO A 114 -13.12 -19.74 24.37
C PRO A 114 -14.40 -19.60 25.23
N TYR A 115 -14.34 -19.00 26.42
CA TYR A 115 -15.47 -18.89 27.35
C TYR A 115 -16.17 -17.52 27.38
N THR A 116 -15.64 -16.48 26.73
CA THR A 116 -16.27 -15.14 26.69
C THR A 116 -16.77 -14.77 25.29
N PRO A 117 -18.10 -14.66 25.05
CA PRO A 117 -18.67 -14.52 23.70
C PRO A 117 -18.81 -13.06 23.22
N ARG A 118 -18.02 -12.09 23.71
CA ARG A 118 -18.17 -10.68 23.30
C ARG A 118 -16.91 -10.08 22.69
N GLU A 119 -17.10 -9.45 21.53
CA GLU A 119 -16.11 -8.76 20.71
C GLU A 119 -15.36 -7.68 21.52
N GLY A 120 -14.26 -8.06 22.15
CA GLY A 120 -13.37 -7.13 22.84
C GLY A 120 -11.97 -7.70 22.90
N ARG A 121 -11.02 -6.99 22.27
CA ARG A 121 -9.57 -7.29 22.20
C ARG A 121 -9.11 -8.48 21.33
N GLY A 122 -10.02 -9.24 20.72
CA GLY A 122 -9.71 -10.40 19.85
C GLY A 122 -10.16 -10.27 18.39
N MET A 123 -10.44 -11.41 17.76
CA MET A 123 -10.83 -11.53 16.34
C MET A 123 -12.28 -11.05 16.08
N THR A 124 -12.46 -9.77 15.74
CA THR A 124 -13.78 -9.21 15.34
C THR A 124 -14.34 -9.87 14.09
N ARG A 125 -15.67 -9.83 13.90
CA ARG A 125 -16.32 -10.37 12.68
C ARG A 125 -15.73 -9.77 11.39
N ARG A 126 -15.41 -8.47 11.40
CA ARG A 126 -14.80 -7.76 10.26
C ARG A 126 -13.39 -8.23 9.97
N VAL A 127 -12.55 -8.38 10.99
CA VAL A 127 -11.18 -8.89 10.84
C VAL A 127 -11.20 -10.34 10.36
N ARG A 128 -12.09 -11.17 10.91
CA ARG A 128 -12.28 -12.56 10.47
C ARG A 128 -12.70 -12.64 9.02
N ALA A 129 -13.64 -11.80 8.58
CA ALA A 129 -14.00 -11.70 7.19
C ALA A 129 -12.78 -11.30 6.35
N CYS A 130 -12.11 -10.19 6.68
CA CYS A 130 -10.94 -9.69 5.97
C CYS A 130 -9.86 -10.78 5.77
N LEU A 131 -9.51 -11.52 6.83
CA LEU A 131 -8.54 -12.61 6.77
C LEU A 131 -8.97 -13.74 5.82
N ARG A 132 -10.25 -14.14 5.84
CA ARG A 132 -10.77 -15.16 4.90
C ARG A 132 -10.63 -14.72 3.43
N TRP A 133 -11.01 -13.47 3.13
CA TRP A 133 -10.86 -12.92 1.78
C TRP A 133 -9.38 -12.82 1.38
N LEU A 134 -8.53 -12.39 2.31
CA LEU A 134 -7.10 -12.23 2.11
C LEU A 134 -6.42 -13.57 1.79
N GLU A 135 -6.74 -14.65 2.50
CA GLU A 135 -6.18 -15.98 2.28
C GLU A 135 -6.40 -16.47 0.84
N GLY A 136 -7.64 -16.35 0.32
CA GLY A 136 -7.94 -16.72 -1.06
C GLY A 136 -7.15 -15.89 -2.08
N LYS A 137 -7.09 -14.58 -1.88
CA LYS A 137 -6.38 -13.70 -2.82
C LYS A 137 -4.85 -13.87 -2.76
N LEU A 138 -4.26 -14.16 -1.59
CA LEU A 138 -2.82 -14.40 -1.43
C LEU A 138 -2.32 -15.62 -2.23
N LEU A 139 -3.19 -16.62 -2.45
CA LEU A 139 -2.87 -17.79 -3.26
C LEU A 139 -2.79 -17.45 -4.75
N LEU A 140 -3.73 -16.64 -5.24
CA LEU A 140 -3.89 -16.34 -6.67
C LEU A 140 -3.02 -15.17 -7.15
N HIS A 141 -2.67 -14.22 -6.27
CA HIS A 141 -2.06 -12.94 -6.63
C HIS A 141 -0.80 -13.04 -7.49
N ASN A 142 0.06 -14.01 -7.22
CA ASN A 142 1.32 -14.16 -7.96
C ASN A 142 1.14 -14.57 -9.42
N GLY A 143 0.00 -15.18 -9.78
CA GLY A 143 -0.35 -15.55 -11.15
C GLY A 143 -1.01 -14.42 -11.95
N LEU A 144 -1.39 -13.32 -11.28
CA LEU A 144 -2.10 -12.22 -11.93
C LEU A 144 -1.18 -11.36 -12.83
N ALA A 145 -1.79 -10.69 -13.80
CA ALA A 145 -1.15 -9.64 -14.57
C ALA A 145 -0.81 -8.43 -13.68
N GLN A 146 0.14 -7.59 -14.10
CA GLN A 146 0.57 -6.43 -13.30
C GLN A 146 -0.59 -5.49 -12.98
N TRP A 147 -1.39 -5.13 -13.99
CA TRP A 147 -2.55 -4.25 -13.81
C TRP A 147 -3.61 -4.83 -12.83
N GLN A 148 -3.73 -6.16 -12.76
CA GLN A 148 -4.60 -6.84 -11.80
C GLN A 148 -4.02 -6.80 -10.38
N GLN A 149 -2.70 -6.96 -10.22
CA GLN A 149 -2.04 -6.82 -8.92
C GLN A 149 -2.15 -5.39 -8.36
N GLU A 150 -2.19 -4.40 -9.25
CA GLU A 150 -2.30 -2.96 -8.95
C GLU A 150 -3.75 -2.45 -8.86
N ALA A 151 -4.74 -3.32 -9.10
CA ALA A 151 -6.15 -2.98 -9.01
C ALA A 151 -6.53 -2.51 -7.60
N TYR A 152 -7.57 -1.66 -7.50
CA TYR A 152 -7.97 -1.07 -6.20
C TYR A 152 -8.30 -2.14 -5.16
N TYR A 153 -9.07 -3.18 -5.52
CA TYR A 153 -9.47 -4.26 -4.62
C TYR A 153 -8.53 -5.48 -4.63
N SER A 154 -7.25 -5.28 -4.95
CA SER A 154 -6.24 -6.36 -4.92
C SER A 154 -5.90 -6.79 -3.49
N VAL A 155 -5.03 -7.80 -3.34
CA VAL A 155 -4.52 -8.27 -2.03
C VAL A 155 -4.03 -7.11 -1.16
N TRP A 156 -3.35 -6.14 -1.79
CA TRP A 156 -2.76 -5.02 -1.08
C TRP A 156 -3.80 -4.16 -0.36
N HIS A 157 -4.99 -3.99 -0.93
CA HIS A 157 -6.07 -3.27 -0.26
C HIS A 157 -6.55 -3.99 1.00
N ASP A 158 -6.66 -5.32 0.95
CA ASP A 158 -7.11 -6.09 2.11
C ASP A 158 -6.02 -6.14 3.19
N LEU A 159 -4.75 -6.19 2.80
CA LEU A 159 -3.61 -6.01 3.69
C LEU A 159 -3.62 -4.63 4.36
N LYS A 160 -3.93 -3.56 3.62
CA LYS A 160 -4.10 -2.21 4.20
C LYS A 160 -5.23 -2.19 5.24
N LYS A 161 -6.39 -2.78 4.91
CA LYS A 161 -7.54 -2.88 5.83
C LYS A 161 -7.19 -3.68 7.09
N LEU A 162 -6.40 -4.75 6.95
CA LEU A 162 -5.93 -5.54 8.07
C LEU A 162 -5.09 -4.69 9.02
N VAL A 163 -4.09 -3.96 8.52
CA VAL A 163 -3.26 -3.05 9.36
C VAL A 163 -4.11 -2.02 10.08
N LEU A 164 -5.05 -1.38 9.38
CA LEU A 164 -5.92 -0.36 9.98
C LEU A 164 -6.85 -0.92 11.06
N SER A 165 -7.21 -2.20 10.98
CA SER A 165 -8.06 -2.86 11.97
C SER A 165 -7.30 -3.36 13.20
N LEU A 166 -5.97 -3.40 13.12
CA LEU A 166 -5.09 -3.86 14.20
C LEU A 166 -4.51 -2.70 15.04
N ARG A 167 -4.74 -1.45 14.61
CA ARG A 167 -4.42 -0.23 15.36
C ARG A 167 -5.58 0.13 16.27
#